data_AF-A0A354WYL7-F1
#
_entry.id   AF-A0A354WYL7-F1
#
_cell.length_a   1.000
_cell.length_b   1.000
_cell.length_c   1.000
_cell.angle_alpha   90.00
_cell.angle_beta   90.00
_cell.angle_gamma   90.00
#
_symmetry.space_group_name_H-M   'P 1'
#
loop_
_entity.id
_entity.type
_entity.pdbx_description
1 polymer ?
#
loop_
_entity_poly.entity_id
_entity_poly.type
_entity_poly.pdbx_seq_one_letter_code
_entity_poly.pdbx_strand_id
1 'polypeptide(L)'
;MKSFFATFCLLFFSSSWALGQSATRPNTIFDELSKEETGKGTVYVHQSDDIRAMVGAHKYGENVEQNGEETFLKIQGYRTQVFSGNNQRKSKEEAFRKEKEIKELFPDVPTYVTYNAPFWRLRVGDFRSHEEAYQMMRQLMDAFPGFAKEMYIVKEEVKIPLY
;
A
#
# COMPACT_ATOMS: atom_id res chain seq x y z
N MET A 1 -8.90 -15.27 69.77
CA MET A 1 -9.34 -15.78 68.46
C MET A 1 -9.46 -14.61 67.49
N LYS A 2 -8.74 -14.68 66.35
CA LYS A 2 -8.82 -13.83 65.13
C LYS A 2 -8.29 -12.39 65.28
N SER A 3 -7.38 -11.82 64.48
CA SER A 3 -6.39 -12.22 63.46
C SER A 3 -5.73 -10.90 63.01
N PHE A 4 -4.46 -10.65 63.33
CA PHE A 4 -3.32 -10.52 62.39
C PHE A 4 -3.62 -9.88 61.03
N PHE A 5 -3.09 -8.66 60.78
CA PHE A 5 -2.60 -8.26 59.47
C PHE A 5 -1.50 -7.21 59.65
N ALA A 6 -0.26 -7.70 59.77
CA ALA A 6 0.95 -6.92 59.76
C ALA A 6 1.44 -6.78 58.31
N THR A 7 1.81 -5.55 57.97
CA THR A 7 2.72 -5.13 56.90
C THR A 7 3.78 -6.17 56.51
N PHE A 8 3.86 -6.49 55.22
CA PHE A 8 5.11 -6.92 54.60
C PHE A 8 5.17 -6.49 53.13
N CYS A 9 5.84 -5.36 52.89
CA CYS A 9 6.39 -5.01 51.58
C CYS A 9 7.38 -6.09 51.16
N LEU A 10 7.07 -6.82 50.08
CA LEU A 10 8.09 -7.55 49.32
C LEU A 10 8.03 -7.13 47.86
N LEU A 11 9.05 -6.35 47.53
CA LEU A 11 9.49 -5.92 46.21
C LEU A 11 9.57 -7.12 45.25
N PHE A 12 8.57 -7.32 44.41
CA PHE A 12 8.79 -7.96 43.12
C PHE A 12 9.27 -6.88 42.16
N PHE A 13 10.59 -6.68 42.15
CA PHE A 13 11.31 -6.04 41.06
C PHE A 13 11.02 -6.85 39.79
N SER A 14 9.99 -6.47 39.05
CA SER A 14 9.80 -6.92 37.69
C SER A 14 10.97 -6.38 36.88
N SER A 15 11.97 -7.22 36.66
CA SER A 15 12.99 -6.98 35.65
C SER A 15 12.24 -6.85 34.32
N SER A 16 12.03 -5.60 33.91
CA SER A 16 11.61 -5.30 32.55
C SER A 16 12.81 -5.64 31.68
N TRP A 17 12.77 -6.82 31.08
CA TRP A 17 13.65 -7.12 29.96
C TRP A 17 13.23 -6.16 28.85
N ALA A 18 13.93 -5.04 28.76
CA ALA A 18 13.88 -4.18 27.60
C ALA A 18 14.47 -5.00 26.45
N LEU A 19 13.60 -5.70 25.72
CA LEU A 19 13.95 -6.26 24.43
C LEU A 19 14.18 -5.05 23.52
N GLY A 20 15.45 -4.64 23.41
CA GLY A 20 15.86 -3.66 22.42
C GLY A 20 15.39 -4.18 21.06
N GLN A 21 14.39 -3.52 20.49
CA GLN A 21 14.00 -3.75 19.12
C GLN A 21 15.17 -3.27 18.27
N SER A 22 16.08 -4.17 17.94
CA SER A 22 17.04 -3.93 16.88
C SER A 22 16.23 -3.70 15.62
N ALA A 23 16.10 -2.43 15.22
CA ALA A 23 15.52 -2.09 13.93
C ALA A 23 16.31 -2.86 12.87
N THR A 24 15.68 -3.85 12.25
CA THR A 24 16.28 -4.64 11.19
C THR A 24 16.64 -3.69 10.06
N ARG A 25 17.93 -3.46 9.89
CA ARG A 25 18.45 -2.59 8.85
C ARG A 25 18.09 -3.20 7.48
N PRO A 26 17.52 -2.41 6.56
CA PRO A 26 17.21 -2.91 5.24
C PRO A 26 18.47 -3.28 4.44
N ASN A 27 18.43 -4.40 3.72
CA ASN A 27 19.46 -4.73 2.73
C ASN A 27 19.37 -3.73 1.58
N THR A 28 20.43 -2.97 1.37
CA THR A 28 20.52 -1.97 0.31
C THR A 28 21.30 -2.53 -0.88
N ILE A 29 21.26 -1.82 -2.00
CA ILE A 29 22.09 -2.14 -3.18
C ILE A 29 23.58 -2.21 -2.84
N PHE A 30 24.05 -1.46 -1.83
CA PHE A 30 25.44 -1.48 -1.42
C PHE A 30 25.81 -2.79 -0.72
N ASP A 31 24.89 -3.36 0.05
CA ASP A 31 25.08 -4.64 0.73
C ASP A 31 25.07 -5.79 -0.29
N GLU A 32 24.24 -5.68 -1.32
CA GLU A 32 24.18 -6.66 -2.41
C GLU A 32 25.40 -6.59 -3.33
N LEU A 33 25.87 -5.39 -3.68
CA LEU A 33 27.06 -5.21 -4.52
C LEU A 33 28.37 -5.57 -3.81
N SER A 34 28.46 -5.35 -2.49
CA SER A 34 29.64 -5.71 -1.70
C SER A 34 29.67 -7.18 -1.29
N LYS A 35 28.62 -7.96 -1.64
CA LYS A 35 28.57 -9.38 -1.36
C LYS A 35 29.57 -10.14 -2.21
N GLU A 36 30.50 -10.82 -1.55
CA GLU A 36 31.47 -11.69 -2.22
C GLU A 36 30.79 -12.99 -2.66
N GLU A 37 30.81 -13.27 -3.97
CA GLU A 37 30.27 -14.50 -4.55
C GLU A 37 31.33 -15.22 -5.39
N THR A 38 31.39 -16.55 -5.28
CA THR A 38 32.37 -17.38 -5.99
C THR A 38 32.27 -17.15 -7.50
N GLY A 39 33.37 -16.73 -8.12
CA GLY A 39 33.44 -16.45 -9.56
C GLY A 39 33.07 -15.02 -9.96
N LYS A 40 32.72 -14.15 -9.00
CA LYS A 40 32.57 -12.70 -9.21
C LYS A 40 33.75 -11.93 -8.60
N GLY A 41 33.98 -10.71 -9.07
CA GLY A 41 35.01 -9.82 -8.53
C GLY A 41 34.56 -9.13 -7.24
N THR A 42 35.52 -8.74 -6.39
CA THR A 42 35.25 -7.98 -5.16
C THR A 42 34.96 -6.51 -5.48
N VAL A 43 33.89 -5.96 -4.92
CA VAL A 43 33.49 -4.57 -5.11
C VAL A 43 33.63 -3.80 -3.79
N TYR A 44 34.43 -2.73 -3.79
CA TYR A 44 34.58 -1.83 -2.65
C TYR A 44 33.76 -0.55 -2.87
N VAL A 45 32.77 -0.33 -2.00
CA VAL A 45 31.89 0.85 -2.06
C VAL A 45 32.38 1.92 -1.07
N HIS A 46 32.87 3.04 -1.60
CA HIS A 46 33.30 4.20 -0.82
C HIS A 46 32.22 5.28 -0.83
N GLN A 47 31.50 5.43 0.29
CA GLN A 47 30.45 6.42 0.45
C GLN A 47 30.26 6.81 1.91
N SER A 48 29.60 7.94 2.16
CA SER A 48 29.21 8.33 3.52
C SER A 48 28.10 7.44 4.08
N ASP A 49 28.07 7.34 5.40
CA ASP A 49 27.02 6.60 6.10
C ASP A 49 25.64 7.25 5.92
N ASP A 50 25.58 8.58 5.74
CA ASP A 50 24.33 9.30 5.46
C ASP A 50 23.71 8.85 4.12
N ILE A 51 24.51 8.78 3.06
CA ILE A 51 24.04 8.29 1.76
C ILE A 51 23.63 6.83 1.87
N ARG A 52 24.40 6.03 2.62
CA ARG A 52 24.08 4.63 2.87
C ARG A 52 22.73 4.46 3.57
N ALA A 53 22.42 5.31 4.54
CA ALA A 53 21.16 5.27 5.28
C ALA A 53 19.97 5.74 4.43
N MET A 54 20.19 6.67 3.50
CA MET A 54 19.13 7.20 2.63
C MET A 54 18.76 6.25 1.49
N VAL A 55 19.71 5.47 0.98
CA VAL A 55 19.45 4.55 -0.12
C VAL A 55 18.57 3.40 0.32
N GLY A 56 17.49 3.19 -0.43
CA GLY A 56 16.48 2.19 -0.09
C GLY A 56 15.49 2.65 0.98
N ALA A 57 15.74 3.72 1.74
CA ALA A 57 14.88 4.16 2.84
C ALA A 57 13.40 4.34 2.45
N HIS A 58 13.12 4.83 1.24
CA HIS A 58 11.74 4.95 0.72
C HIS A 58 10.98 3.62 0.58
N LYS A 59 11.68 2.47 0.51
CA LYS A 59 11.10 1.11 0.45
C LYS A 59 10.85 0.50 1.84
N TYR A 60 11.21 1.20 2.90
CA TYR A 60 11.09 0.72 4.28
C TYR A 60 10.44 1.80 5.15
N GLY A 61 9.19 1.56 5.53
CA GLY A 61 8.42 2.45 6.39
C GLY A 61 7.10 1.81 6.78
N GLU A 62 6.44 2.36 7.80
CA GLU A 62 5.16 1.85 8.33
C GLU A 62 4.08 1.71 7.25
N ASN A 63 4.13 2.59 6.25
CA ASN A 63 3.16 2.64 5.14
C ASN A 63 3.61 1.86 3.90
N VAL A 64 4.71 1.11 3.96
CA VAL A 64 5.23 0.35 2.83
C VAL A 64 4.84 -1.12 2.96
N GLU A 65 4.07 -1.62 1.99
CA GLU A 65 3.74 -3.04 1.87
C GLU A 65 4.64 -3.73 0.86
N GLN A 66 5.20 -4.87 1.23
CA GLN A 66 5.94 -5.74 0.32
C GLN A 66 5.04 -6.94 -0.01
N ASN A 67 4.64 -7.07 -1.27
CA ASN A 67 3.87 -8.21 -1.77
C ASN A 67 4.73 -8.98 -2.78
N GLY A 68 5.61 -9.84 -2.28
CA GLY A 68 6.60 -10.53 -3.12
C GLY A 68 7.66 -9.56 -3.63
N GLU A 69 7.83 -9.47 -4.95
CA GLU A 69 8.79 -8.59 -5.61
C GLU A 69 8.30 -7.13 -5.72
N GLU A 70 6.99 -6.89 -5.58
CA GLU A 70 6.40 -5.57 -5.70
C GLU A 70 6.29 -4.89 -4.33
N THR A 71 6.85 -3.68 -4.24
CA THR A 71 6.77 -2.83 -3.05
C THR A 71 5.78 -1.70 -3.32
N PHE A 72 4.78 -1.54 -2.45
CA PHE A 72 3.75 -0.52 -2.57
C PHE A 72 3.80 0.45 -1.40
N LEU A 73 3.69 1.74 -1.70
CA LEU A 73 3.46 2.76 -0.70
C LEU A 73 1.95 2.98 -0.56
N LYS A 74 1.42 2.69 0.63
CA LYS A 74 0.05 3.01 1.03
C LYS A 74 -0.03 4.46 1.47
N ILE A 75 -0.77 5.26 0.73
CA ILE A 75 -0.99 6.67 1.10
C ILE A 75 -2.44 7.05 0.85
N GLN A 76 -2.86 8.13 1.49
CA GLN A 76 -4.08 8.84 1.13
C GLN A 76 -3.90 9.45 -0.26
N GLY A 77 -4.67 8.96 -1.23
CA GLY A 77 -4.67 9.42 -2.61
C GLY A 77 -6.08 9.45 -3.18
N TYR A 78 -6.18 9.26 -4.50
CA TYR A 78 -7.42 9.39 -5.24
C TYR A 78 -7.62 8.23 -6.19
N ARG A 79 -8.88 7.84 -6.37
CA ARG A 79 -9.33 6.89 -7.39
C ARG A 79 -10.51 7.47 -8.15
N THR A 80 -10.70 7.03 -9.38
CA THR A 80 -11.91 7.38 -10.15
C THR A 80 -12.94 6.27 -9.93
N GLN A 81 -14.07 6.60 -9.30
CA GLN A 81 -15.21 5.70 -9.28
C GLN A 81 -15.89 5.72 -10.65
N VAL A 82 -16.23 4.56 -11.20
CA VAL A 82 -16.87 4.41 -12.52
C VAL A 82 -18.26 3.80 -12.44
N PHE A 83 -18.55 3.01 -11.41
CA PHE A 83 -19.86 2.39 -11.20
C PHE A 83 -20.23 2.36 -9.73
N SER A 84 -21.52 2.55 -9.43
CA SER A 84 -22.08 2.26 -8.11
C SER A 84 -23.53 1.81 -8.20
N GLY A 85 -23.80 0.54 -7.93
CA GLY A 85 -25.14 -0.04 -7.98
C GLY A 85 -25.50 -0.80 -6.70
N ASN A 86 -26.77 -0.73 -6.30
CA ASN A 86 -27.32 -1.41 -5.11
C ASN A 86 -28.22 -2.62 -5.44
N ASN A 87 -28.39 -2.94 -6.72
CA ASN A 87 -29.20 -4.09 -7.13
C ASN A 87 -28.37 -5.37 -6.95
N GLN A 88 -28.44 -6.01 -5.78
CA GLN A 88 -27.60 -7.16 -5.43
C GLN A 88 -27.52 -8.24 -6.51
N ARG A 89 -28.61 -8.50 -7.25
CA ARG A 89 -28.66 -9.54 -8.27
C ARG A 89 -28.00 -9.15 -9.60
N LYS A 90 -27.93 -7.87 -9.94
CA LYS A 90 -27.41 -7.38 -11.24
C LYS A 90 -26.13 -6.57 -11.13
N SER A 91 -25.96 -5.78 -10.06
CA SER A 91 -24.86 -4.83 -9.92
C SER A 91 -23.49 -5.51 -9.81
N LYS A 92 -23.43 -6.75 -9.31
CA LYS A 92 -22.18 -7.54 -9.34
C LYS A 92 -21.74 -7.78 -10.78
N GLU A 93 -22.60 -8.40 -11.59
CA GLU A 93 -22.32 -8.73 -12.98
C GLU A 93 -22.02 -7.48 -13.81
N GLU A 94 -22.77 -6.40 -13.58
CA GLU A 94 -22.54 -5.13 -14.25
C GLU A 94 -21.18 -4.52 -13.90
N ALA A 95 -20.78 -4.54 -12.62
CA ALA A 95 -19.48 -4.03 -12.19
C ALA A 95 -18.32 -4.80 -12.86
N PHE A 96 -18.39 -6.14 -12.89
CA PHE A 96 -17.38 -6.97 -13.54
C PHE A 96 -17.38 -6.85 -15.06
N ARG A 97 -18.55 -6.68 -15.69
CA ARG A 97 -18.64 -6.41 -17.13
C ARG A 97 -17.95 -5.09 -17.48
N LYS A 98 -18.28 -4.01 -16.78
CA LYS A 98 -17.65 -2.70 -16.95
C LYS A 98 -16.14 -2.75 -16.67
N GLU A 99 -15.72 -3.48 -15.63
CA GLU A 99 -14.30 -3.70 -15.33
C GLU A 99 -13.55 -4.33 -16.51
N LYS A 100 -14.13 -5.37 -17.11
CA LYS A 100 -13.54 -6.05 -18.26
C LYS A 100 -13.36 -5.10 -19.44
N GLU A 101 -14.40 -4.34 -19.79
CA GLU A 101 -14.35 -3.35 -20.87
C GLU A 101 -13.24 -2.30 -20.63
N ILE A 102 -13.08 -1.84 -19.38
CA ILE A 102 -12.01 -0.89 -19.02
C ILE A 102 -10.64 -1.54 -19.14
N LYS A 103 -10.44 -2.77 -18.66
CA LYS A 103 -9.16 -3.48 -18.76
C LYS A 103 -8.74 -3.76 -20.21
N GLU A 104 -9.71 -3.92 -21.11
CA GLU A 104 -9.44 -4.11 -22.54
C GLU A 104 -8.83 -2.86 -23.20
N LEU A 105 -9.24 -1.65 -22.78
CA LEU A 105 -8.71 -0.38 -23.30
C LEU A 105 -7.58 0.22 -22.47
N PHE A 106 -7.55 -0.04 -21.16
CA PHE A 106 -6.60 0.51 -20.19
C PHE A 106 -5.97 -0.61 -19.36
N PRO A 107 -5.17 -1.50 -19.98
CA PRO A 107 -4.59 -2.67 -19.29
C PRO A 107 -3.61 -2.29 -18.18
N ASP A 108 -2.94 -1.14 -18.29
CA ASP A 108 -1.93 -0.67 -17.34
C ASP A 108 -2.54 -0.02 -16.09
N VAL A 109 -3.85 0.26 -16.10
CA VAL A 109 -4.53 0.98 -15.01
C VAL A 109 -5.21 -0.03 -14.09
N PRO A 110 -4.86 -0.06 -12.78
CA PRO A 110 -5.46 -1.01 -11.87
C PRO A 110 -6.96 -0.72 -11.68
N THR A 111 -7.76 -1.77 -11.54
CA THR A 111 -9.20 -1.67 -11.27
C THR A 111 -9.60 -2.47 -10.05
N TYR A 112 -10.59 -1.97 -9.31
CA TYR A 112 -11.04 -2.55 -8.06
C TYR A 112 -12.56 -2.63 -8.02
N VAL A 113 -13.09 -3.84 -8.11
CA VAL A 113 -14.50 -4.13 -7.83
C VAL A 113 -14.65 -4.46 -6.35
N THR A 114 -15.41 -3.65 -5.63
CA THR A 114 -15.62 -3.80 -4.18
C THR A 114 -17.11 -3.88 -3.84
N TYR A 115 -17.44 -4.69 -2.84
CA TYR A 115 -18.78 -4.73 -2.25
C TYR A 115 -18.76 -4.06 -0.88
N ASN A 116 -19.32 -2.86 -0.81
CA ASN A 116 -19.53 -2.11 0.42
C ASN A 116 -21.03 -2.02 0.63
N ALA A 117 -21.58 -2.94 1.42
CA ALA A 117 -23.02 -3.13 1.55
C ALA A 117 -23.77 -1.80 1.74
N PRO A 118 -24.87 -1.57 1.00
CA PRO A 118 -25.51 -2.45 0.00
C PRO A 118 -24.97 -2.30 -1.44
N PHE A 119 -23.85 -1.61 -1.67
CA PHE A 119 -23.39 -1.19 -3.00
C PHE A 119 -22.22 -2.01 -3.54
N TRP A 120 -22.31 -2.37 -4.81
CA TRP A 120 -21.16 -2.74 -5.64
C TRP A 120 -20.56 -1.49 -6.25
N ARG A 121 -19.25 -1.32 -6.13
CA ARG A 121 -18.51 -0.18 -6.68
C ARG A 121 -17.37 -0.66 -7.56
N LEU A 122 -17.15 0.03 -8.68
CA LEU A 122 -15.97 -0.11 -9.51
C LEU A 122 -15.13 1.16 -9.39
N ARG A 123 -13.88 1.01 -8.99
CA ARG A 123 -12.89 2.10 -8.90
C ARG A 123 -11.72 1.79 -9.81
N VAL A 124 -11.12 2.83 -10.36
CA VAL A 124 -10.08 2.74 -11.37
C VAL A 124 -8.92 3.67 -11.01
N GLY A 125 -7.72 3.15 -11.13
CA GLY A 125 -6.46 3.82 -10.90
C GLY A 125 -6.13 4.07 -9.43
N ASP A 126 -4.84 4.31 -9.19
CA ASP A 126 -4.26 4.68 -7.91
C ASP A 126 -3.44 5.97 -8.13
N PHE A 127 -3.98 7.11 -7.72
CA PHE A 127 -3.40 8.43 -8.03
C PHE A 127 -2.94 9.15 -6.78
N ARG A 128 -1.80 9.85 -6.89
CA ARG A 128 -1.27 10.66 -5.78
C ARG A 128 -1.98 12.00 -5.70
N SER A 129 -2.28 12.58 -6.86
CA SER A 129 -2.91 13.89 -6.95
C SER A 129 -4.35 13.80 -7.48
N HIS A 130 -5.15 14.79 -7.11
CA HIS A 130 -6.51 14.94 -7.64
C HIS A 130 -6.49 15.21 -9.15
N GLU A 131 -5.47 15.94 -9.64
CA GLU A 131 -5.31 16.27 -11.05
C GLU A 131 -5.08 15.03 -11.90
N GLU A 132 -4.20 14.11 -11.48
CA GLU A 132 -3.98 12.81 -12.15
C GLU A 132 -5.29 12.02 -12.25
N ALA A 133 -6.03 11.94 -11.14
CA ALA A 133 -7.33 11.27 -11.12
C ALA A 133 -8.35 11.93 -12.05
N TYR A 134 -8.34 13.27 -12.13
CA TYR A 134 -9.20 14.03 -13.02
C TYR A 134 -8.88 13.78 -14.49
N GLN A 135 -7.60 13.74 -14.85
CA GLN A 135 -7.16 13.41 -16.21
C GLN A 135 -7.61 11.99 -16.59
N MET A 136 -7.41 11.01 -15.72
CA MET A 136 -7.90 9.65 -15.94
C MET A 136 -9.43 9.61 -16.10
N MET A 137 -10.16 10.31 -15.23
CA MET A 137 -11.61 10.37 -15.30
C MET A 137 -12.08 10.93 -16.66
N ARG A 138 -11.43 11.98 -17.17
CA ARG A 138 -11.73 12.53 -18.49
C ARG A 138 -11.51 11.51 -19.61
N GLN A 139 -10.38 10.80 -19.59
CA GLN A 139 -10.10 9.73 -20.55
C GLN A 139 -11.15 8.62 -20.51
N LEU A 140 -11.58 8.22 -19.30
CA LEU A 140 -12.63 7.22 -19.12
C LEU A 140 -13.99 7.73 -19.60
N MET A 141 -14.32 9.01 -19.37
CA MET A 141 -15.56 9.62 -19.89
C MET A 141 -15.60 9.66 -21.41
N ASP A 142 -14.47 9.97 -22.05
CA ASP A 142 -14.35 10.02 -23.50
C ASP A 142 -14.43 8.60 -24.12
N ALA A 143 -13.79 7.61 -23.48
CA ALA A 143 -13.83 6.22 -23.93
C ALA A 143 -15.17 5.53 -23.66
N PHE A 144 -15.82 5.86 -22.54
CA PHE A 144 -17.09 5.25 -22.11
C PHE A 144 -18.16 6.31 -21.75
N PRO A 145 -18.73 7.01 -22.74
CA PRO A 145 -19.75 8.04 -22.51
C PRO A 145 -20.98 7.52 -21.74
N GLY A 146 -21.29 6.23 -21.87
CA GLY A 146 -22.38 5.58 -21.15
C GLY A 146 -22.17 5.48 -19.63
N PHE A 147 -20.91 5.49 -19.17
CA PHE A 147 -20.57 5.41 -17.74
C PHE A 147 -20.33 6.79 -17.13
N ALA A 148 -20.11 7.82 -17.95
CA ALA A 148 -19.69 9.15 -17.53
C ALA A 148 -20.56 9.78 -16.42
N LYS A 149 -21.88 9.50 -16.41
CA LYS A 149 -22.81 10.01 -15.39
C LYS A 149 -22.53 9.48 -13.98
N GLU A 150 -21.93 8.31 -13.86
CA GLU A 150 -21.60 7.68 -12.59
C GLU A 150 -20.16 7.98 -12.13
N MET A 151 -19.38 8.65 -12.98
CA MET A 151 -17.96 8.88 -12.74
C MET A 151 -17.70 10.07 -11.83
N TYR A 152 -16.91 9.85 -10.78
CA TYR A 152 -16.41 10.92 -9.92
C TYR A 152 -15.13 10.49 -9.20
N ILE A 153 -14.37 11.48 -8.72
CA ILE A 153 -13.12 11.24 -8.00
C ILE A 153 -13.41 11.03 -6.52
N VAL A 154 -12.79 10.01 -5.95
CA VAL A 154 -12.92 9.66 -4.53
C VAL A 154 -11.55 9.66 -3.87
N LYS A 155 -11.48 10.24 -2.68
CA LYS A 155 -10.29 10.20 -1.83
C LYS A 155 -10.29 8.92 -1.00
N GLU A 156 -9.26 8.09 -1.16
CA GLU A 156 -9.09 6.81 -0.44
C GLU A 156 -7.62 6.44 -0.28
N GLU A 157 -7.36 5.38 0.49
CA GLU A 157 -6.05 4.74 0.52
C GLU A 157 -5.76 4.05 -0.83
N VAL A 158 -4.67 4.47 -1.46
CA VAL A 158 -4.18 3.94 -2.75
C VAL A 158 -2.83 3.25 -2.56
N LYS A 159 -2.51 2.32 -3.45
CA LYS A 159 -1.25 1.57 -3.44
C LYS A 159 -0.37 2.05 -4.59
N ILE A 160 0.56 2.95 -4.30
CA ILE A 160 1.47 3.43 -5.33
C ILE A 160 2.68 2.50 -5.43
N PRO A 161 2.98 1.92 -6.60
CA PRO A 161 4.18 1.09 -6.75
C PRO A 161 5.45 1.93 -6.51
N LEU A 162 6.36 1.35 -5.75
CA LEU A 162 7.72 1.83 -5.52
C LEU A 162 8.67 0.94 -6.32
N TYR A 163 9.14 1.45 -7.46
CA TYR A 163 10.16 0.80 -8.28
C TYR A 163 11.56 1.04 -7.70
#